data_AF-A0A6G1L552-F1
#
_entry.id   AF-A0A6G1L552-F1
#
_cell.length_a   1.000
_cell.length_b   1.000
_cell.length_c   1.000
_cell.angle_alpha   90.00
_cell.angle_beta   90.00
_cell.angle_gamma   90.00
#
_symmetry.space_group_name_H-M   'P 1'
#
loop_
_entity.id
_entity.type
_entity.pdbx_description
1 polymer ?
#
loop_
_entity_poly.entity_id
_entity_poly.type
_entity_poly.pdbx_seq_one_letter_code
_entity_poly.pdbx_strand_id
1 'polypeptide(L)'
;MLQELRTIELPIPGPAGGGEKCYGFFFPDYGAGPFHTAKDLEAWFNNRLQLCKKLERVAEGIPAFQVEKLVMAHMDPHCHNIIIDRDGRPWLIDWESAGAFQPYLEKANLLHVRDRGGHPEFQQQLHDAISDEAPTDAQYIALLEEMTFAFTTGAMACRPDLEE
;
A
#
# COMPACT_ATOMS: atom_id res chain seq x y z
N MET A 1 6.10 9.67 14.91
CA MET A 1 6.87 8.81 13.99
C MET A 1 6.11 8.50 12.69
N LEU A 2 5.14 7.57 12.62
CA LEU A 2 4.47 7.29 11.32
C LEU A 2 3.76 8.52 10.71
N GLN A 3 3.06 9.30 11.53
CA GLN A 3 2.50 10.58 11.09
C GLN A 3 3.57 11.58 10.62
N GLU A 4 4.76 11.57 11.23
CA GLU A 4 5.88 12.44 10.83
C GLU A 4 6.47 11.99 9.48
N LEU A 5 6.58 10.69 9.23
CA LEU A 5 7.00 10.18 7.92
C LEU A 5 6.08 10.66 6.80
N ARG A 6 4.77 10.70 7.06
CA ARG A 6 3.77 11.18 6.10
C ARG A 6 3.88 12.67 5.77
N THR A 7 4.67 13.45 6.51
CA THR A 7 4.97 14.85 6.18
C THR A 7 6.07 14.99 5.12
N ILE A 8 6.79 13.90 4.82
CA ILE A 8 7.85 13.86 3.82
C ILE A 8 7.21 13.45 2.49
N GLU A 9 7.00 14.42 1.60
CA GLU A 9 6.55 14.17 0.24
C GLU A 9 7.70 13.69 -0.66
N LEU A 10 7.42 12.69 -1.49
CA LEU A 10 8.39 12.11 -2.40
C LEU A 10 7.84 12.13 -3.83
N PRO A 11 8.60 12.58 -4.84
CA PRO A 11 8.03 12.83 -6.17
C PRO A 11 7.83 11.59 -7.02
N ILE A 12 8.58 10.51 -6.76
CA ILE A 12 8.60 9.31 -7.60
C ILE A 12 8.10 8.13 -6.76
N PRO A 13 7.04 7.43 -7.18
CA PRO A 13 6.49 6.30 -6.45
C PRO A 13 7.43 5.10 -6.44
N GLY A 14 7.31 4.28 -5.39
CA GLY A 14 8.04 3.03 -5.25
C GLY A 14 9.10 3.04 -4.15
N PRO A 15 9.96 2.01 -4.10
CA PRO A 15 10.87 1.78 -2.97
C PRO A 15 11.85 2.92 -2.74
N ALA A 16 12.05 3.26 -1.46
CA ALA A 16 13.06 4.21 -1.04
C ALA A 16 14.46 3.71 -1.46
N GLY A 17 15.27 4.60 -2.03
CA GLY A 17 16.59 4.25 -2.55
C GLY A 17 16.63 3.80 -4.01
N GLY A 18 15.49 3.81 -4.73
CA GLY A 18 15.46 3.65 -6.19
C GLY A 18 15.33 2.21 -6.67
N GLY A 19 14.63 1.35 -5.91
CA GLY A 19 14.31 -0.01 -6.34
C GLY A 19 13.36 -0.02 -7.55
N GLU A 20 13.55 -0.97 -8.47
CA GLU A 20 12.76 -1.06 -9.70
C GLU A 20 11.34 -1.59 -9.47
N LYS A 21 11.10 -2.32 -8.39
CA LYS A 21 9.83 -3.03 -8.18
C LYS A 21 9.29 -2.83 -6.77
N CYS A 22 7.98 -2.58 -6.71
CA CYS A 22 7.19 -2.58 -5.49
C CYS A 22 6.75 -4.00 -5.16
N TYR A 23 6.88 -4.38 -3.89
CA TYR A 23 6.43 -5.65 -3.32
C TYR A 23 5.48 -5.37 -2.13
N GLY A 24 4.80 -6.42 -1.66
CA GLY A 24 3.84 -6.35 -0.54
C GLY A 24 2.42 -6.72 -0.97
N PHE A 25 1.47 -6.70 -0.05
CA PHE A 25 0.14 -7.31 -0.25
C PHE A 25 -0.70 -6.73 -1.40
N PHE A 26 -0.52 -5.46 -1.72
CA PHE A 26 -1.22 -4.78 -2.81
C PHE A 26 -0.39 -4.71 -4.10
N PHE A 27 0.68 -5.51 -4.15
CA PHE A 27 1.54 -5.72 -5.30
C PHE A 27 1.71 -7.24 -5.52
N PRO A 28 2.01 -7.69 -6.74
CA PRO A 28 2.22 -9.10 -7.00
C PRO A 28 3.58 -9.59 -6.47
N ASP A 29 3.69 -10.89 -6.21
CA ASP A 29 4.93 -11.51 -5.69
C ASP A 29 6.15 -11.33 -6.63
N TYR A 30 5.91 -11.16 -7.94
CA TYR A 30 6.97 -10.88 -8.92
C TYR A 30 7.33 -9.38 -9.04
N GLY A 31 6.67 -8.54 -8.24
CA GLY A 31 6.81 -7.09 -8.14
C GLY A 31 6.07 -6.31 -9.23
N ALA A 32 5.77 -5.03 -8.95
CA ALA A 32 5.16 -4.10 -9.90
C ALA A 32 6.01 -2.83 -10.09
N GLY A 33 5.95 -2.23 -11.27
CA GLY A 33 6.81 -1.10 -11.65
C GLY A 33 7.96 -1.54 -12.58
N PRO A 34 8.96 -0.68 -12.82
CA PRO A 34 9.16 0.62 -12.17
C PRO A 34 8.08 1.64 -12.52
N PHE A 35 7.75 2.49 -11.55
CA PHE A 35 6.85 3.61 -11.74
C PHE A 35 7.68 4.90 -11.76
N HIS A 36 7.58 5.68 -12.83
CA HIS A 36 8.33 6.93 -12.99
C HIS A 36 7.55 8.13 -12.48
N THR A 37 6.22 8.02 -12.46
CA THR A 37 5.32 9.09 -12.04
C THR A 37 4.17 8.54 -11.19
N ALA A 38 3.55 9.42 -10.39
CA ALA A 38 2.32 9.10 -9.66
C ALA A 38 1.20 8.57 -10.58
N LYS A 39 1.17 9.03 -11.84
CA LYS A 39 0.22 8.55 -12.86
C LYS A 39 0.50 7.12 -13.30
N ASP A 40 1.75 6.66 -13.29
CA ASP A 40 2.08 5.27 -13.64
C ASP A 40 1.52 4.32 -12.57
N LEU A 41 1.70 4.70 -11.30
CA LEU A 41 1.14 3.96 -10.15
C LEU A 41 -0.40 3.97 -10.20
N GLU A 42 -1.00 5.14 -10.47
CA GLU A 42 -2.45 5.28 -10.64
C GLU A 42 -2.99 4.40 -11.77
N ALA A 43 -2.35 4.44 -12.94
CA ALA A 43 -2.72 3.66 -14.11
C ALA A 43 -2.63 2.16 -13.82
N TRP A 44 -1.61 1.74 -13.07
CA TRP A 44 -1.43 0.34 -12.67
C TRP A 44 -2.57 -0.14 -11.75
N PHE A 45 -2.89 0.59 -10.68
CA PHE A 45 -4.01 0.24 -9.81
C PHE A 45 -5.35 0.23 -10.56
N ASN A 46 -5.57 1.22 -11.43
CA ASN A 46 -6.78 1.28 -12.24
C ASN A 46 -6.86 0.15 -13.27
N ASN A 47 -5.73 -0.31 -13.82
CA ASN A 47 -5.69 -1.49 -14.66
C ASN A 47 -6.10 -2.77 -13.89
N ARG A 48 -5.64 -2.93 -12.64
CA ARG A 48 -6.08 -4.01 -11.74
C ARG A 48 -7.58 -3.92 -11.42
N LEU A 49 -8.10 -2.71 -11.20
CA LEU A 49 -9.53 -2.47 -10.99
C LEU A 49 -10.36 -2.89 -12.22
N GLN A 50 -9.91 -2.54 -13.42
CA GLN A 50 -10.58 -2.93 -14.66
C GLN A 50 -10.61 -4.45 -14.86
N LEU A 51 -9.54 -5.16 -14.48
CA LEU A 51 -9.55 -6.63 -14.47
C LEU A 51 -10.63 -7.17 -13.52
N CYS A 52 -10.72 -6.64 -12.30
CA CYS A 52 -11.76 -7.04 -11.35
C CYS A 52 -13.18 -6.76 -11.87
N LYS A 53 -13.41 -5.62 -12.51
CA LYS A 53 -14.71 -5.28 -13.14
C LYS A 53 -15.09 -6.26 -14.24
N LYS A 54 -14.16 -6.56 -15.15
CA LYS A 54 -14.35 -7.53 -16.24
C LYS A 54 -14.69 -8.94 -15.75
N LEU A 55 -14.20 -9.30 -14.57
CA LEU A 55 -14.45 -10.60 -13.94
C LEU A 55 -15.61 -10.55 -12.94
N GLU A 56 -16.38 -9.46 -12.91
CA GLU A 56 -17.52 -9.24 -12.02
C GLU A 56 -17.19 -9.44 -10.53
N ARG A 57 -15.93 -9.16 -10.13
CA ARG A 57 -15.45 -9.27 -8.75
C ARG A 57 -15.70 -8.02 -7.92
N VAL A 58 -15.91 -6.89 -8.58
CA VAL A 58 -16.21 -5.59 -8.00
C VAL A 58 -17.32 -4.93 -8.82
N ALA A 59 -18.09 -4.03 -8.21
CA ALA A 59 -19.19 -3.37 -8.89
C ALA A 59 -18.70 -2.41 -9.99
N GLU A 60 -19.41 -2.38 -11.13
CA GLU A 60 -19.04 -1.56 -12.30
C GLU A 60 -18.97 -0.06 -11.98
N GLY A 61 -19.83 0.42 -11.08
CA GLY A 61 -19.94 1.83 -10.67
C GLY A 61 -18.84 2.32 -9.73
N ILE A 62 -17.89 1.49 -9.32
CA ILE A 62 -16.80 1.90 -8.43
C ILE A 62 -15.86 2.88 -9.15
N PRO A 63 -15.54 4.04 -8.54
CA PRO A 63 -14.66 5.03 -9.16
C PRO A 63 -13.22 4.54 -9.26
N ALA A 64 -12.47 5.15 -10.17
CA ALA A 64 -11.03 4.92 -10.32
C ALA A 64 -10.25 5.42 -9.09
N PHE A 65 -9.09 4.80 -8.85
CA PHE A 65 -8.07 5.34 -7.95
C PHE A 65 -7.56 6.67 -8.49
N GLN A 66 -7.28 7.58 -7.57
CA GLN A 66 -6.63 8.87 -7.83
C GLN A 66 -5.40 8.99 -6.95
N VAL A 67 -4.25 9.26 -7.56
CA VAL A 67 -2.99 9.43 -6.84
C VAL A 67 -2.64 10.92 -6.79
N GLU A 68 -3.13 11.60 -5.76
CA GLU A 68 -2.89 13.04 -5.54
C GLU A 68 -1.53 13.36 -4.92
N LYS A 69 -1.06 12.53 -3.99
CA LYS A 69 0.19 12.75 -3.25
C LYS A 69 0.90 11.45 -2.92
N LEU A 70 2.21 11.53 -2.81
CA LEU A 70 3.06 10.42 -2.41
C LEU A 70 3.88 10.88 -1.22
N VAL A 71 3.83 10.09 -0.16
CA VAL A 71 4.53 10.37 1.08
C VAL A 71 5.45 9.20 1.44
N MET A 72 6.43 9.45 2.29
CA MET A 72 7.21 8.38 2.88
C MET A 72 6.30 7.49 3.73
N ALA A 73 6.18 6.23 3.34
CA ALA A 73 5.48 5.18 4.07
C ALA A 73 6.45 4.05 4.38
N HIS A 74 6.35 3.46 5.57
CA HIS A 74 7.17 2.31 5.97
C HIS A 74 6.67 1.03 5.30
N MET A 75 5.35 0.94 5.09
CA MET A 75 4.67 -0.21 4.49
C MET A 75 4.80 -1.53 5.26
N ASP A 76 5.51 -1.59 6.39
CA ASP A 76 5.62 -2.78 7.23
C ASP A 76 5.78 -2.49 8.75
N PRO A 77 4.97 -1.60 9.36
CA PRO A 77 5.15 -1.21 10.75
C PRO A 77 4.60 -2.27 11.74
N HIS A 78 5.15 -3.47 11.70
CA HIS A 78 4.86 -4.55 12.63
C HIS A 78 5.61 -4.37 13.96
N CYS A 79 5.10 -4.98 15.03
CA CYS A 79 5.72 -4.88 16.35
C CYS A 79 7.18 -5.37 16.39
N HIS A 80 7.57 -6.33 15.54
CA HIS A 80 8.95 -6.81 15.45
C HIS A 80 9.89 -5.83 14.72
N ASN A 81 9.33 -4.86 13.99
CA ASN A 81 10.07 -3.77 13.33
C ASN A 81 10.12 -2.49 14.18
N ILE A 82 9.73 -2.57 15.45
CA ILE A 82 9.76 -1.44 16.39
C ILE A 82 10.64 -1.82 17.57
N ILE A 83 11.75 -1.11 17.73
CA ILE A 83 12.66 -1.25 18.86
C ILE A 83 12.36 -0.14 19.86
N ILE A 84 12.25 -0.48 21.14
CA ILE A 84 12.14 0.49 22.22
C ILE A 84 13.53 0.71 22.82
N ASP A 85 13.99 1.96 22.85
CA ASP A 85 15.28 2.30 23.45
C ASP A 85 15.22 2.34 24.99
N ARG A 86 16.36 2.64 25.62
CA ARG A 86 16.49 2.70 27.09
C ARG A 86 15.62 3.77 27.75
N ASP A 87 15.21 4.79 27.00
CA ASP A 87 14.35 5.88 27.46
C ASP A 87 12.87 5.62 27.14
N GLY A 88 12.54 4.45 26.56
CA GLY A 88 11.18 4.11 26.17
C GLY A 88 10.74 4.69 24.83
N ARG A 89 11.64 5.26 24.03
CA ARG A 89 11.28 5.81 22.71
C ARG A 89 11.25 4.71 21.65
N PRO A 90 10.22 4.69 20.77
CA PRO A 90 10.16 3.74 19.67
C PRO A 90 11.04 4.17 18.49
N TRP A 91 11.66 3.18 17.84
CA TRP A 91 12.48 3.32 16.64
C TRP A 91 12.01 2.31 15.59
N LEU A 92 11.78 2.77 14.35
CA LEU A 92 11.46 1.89 13.21
C LEU A 92 12.73 1.34 12.57
N ILE A 93 12.69 0.05 12.28
CA ILE A 93 13.70 -0.68 11.51
C ILE A 93 13.03 -1.40 10.35
N ASP A 94 13.83 -2.05 9.50
CA ASP A 94 13.36 -2.84 8.37
C ASP A 94 12.58 -2.02 7.32
N TRP A 95 13.36 -1.19 6.60
CA TRP A 95 12.84 -0.27 5.60
C TRP A 95 12.75 -0.88 4.20
N GLU A 96 12.85 -2.21 4.06
CA GLU A 96 12.89 -2.88 2.75
C GLU A 96 11.64 -2.60 1.91
N SER A 97 10.46 -2.55 2.55
CA SER A 97 9.19 -2.25 1.88
C SER A 97 8.87 -0.75 1.80
N ALA A 98 9.71 0.09 2.41
CA ALA A 98 9.41 1.50 2.56
C ALA A 98 9.59 2.26 1.24
N GLY A 99 8.85 3.35 1.07
CA GLY A 99 8.89 4.11 -0.17
C GLY A 99 7.88 5.23 -0.26
N ALA A 100 7.76 5.76 -1.47
CA ALA A 100 6.83 6.81 -1.82
C ALA A 100 5.48 6.22 -2.23
N PHE A 101 4.50 6.31 -1.34
CA PHE A 101 3.18 5.70 -1.52
C PHE A 101 2.06 6.62 -1.02
N GLN A 102 0.83 6.31 -1.41
CA GLN A 102 -0.36 6.95 -0.86
C GLN A 102 -0.57 6.54 0.61
N PRO A 103 -0.96 7.45 1.53
CA PRO A 103 -1.13 7.13 2.95
C PRO A 103 -2.11 5.97 3.21
N TYR A 104 -3.14 5.82 2.38
CA TYR A 104 -4.13 4.76 2.53
C TYR A 104 -3.54 3.35 2.29
N LEU A 105 -2.42 3.20 1.57
CA LEU A 105 -1.79 1.90 1.33
C LEU A 105 -1.18 1.31 2.62
N GLU A 106 -0.51 2.14 3.43
CA GLU A 106 0.04 1.70 4.72
C GLU A 106 -1.08 1.36 5.73
N LYS A 107 -2.17 2.12 5.70
CA LYS A 107 -3.38 1.83 6.51
C LYS A 107 -4.04 0.51 6.08
N ALA A 108 -4.26 0.33 4.78
CA ALA A 108 -4.79 -0.90 4.23
C ALA A 108 -3.90 -2.10 4.59
N ASN A 109 -2.58 -1.91 4.60
CA ASN A 109 -1.68 -3.00 4.95
C ASN A 109 -1.82 -3.41 6.43
N LEU A 110 -1.93 -2.43 7.34
CA LEU A 110 -2.19 -2.69 8.75
C LEU A 110 -3.48 -3.48 8.99
N LEU A 111 -4.56 -3.15 8.27
CA LEU A 111 -5.83 -3.87 8.35
C LEU A 111 -5.72 -5.28 7.75
N HIS A 112 -5.06 -5.41 6.60
CA HIS A 112 -4.88 -6.71 5.95
C HIS A 112 -4.07 -7.69 6.80
N VAL A 113 -3.01 -7.20 7.46
CA VAL A 113 -2.16 -8.05 8.30
C VAL A 113 -2.75 -8.25 9.69
N ARG A 114 -3.62 -7.37 10.20
CA ARG A 114 -4.37 -7.62 11.46
C ARG A 114 -5.01 -9.01 11.45
N ASP A 115 -5.60 -9.39 10.32
CA ASP A 115 -6.34 -10.64 10.21
C ASP A 115 -5.44 -11.86 9.88
N ARG A 116 -4.11 -11.66 9.78
CA ARG A 116 -3.12 -12.69 9.41
C ARG A 116 -1.88 -12.76 10.31
N GLY A 117 -1.63 -11.73 11.10
CA GLY A 117 -0.45 -11.57 11.96
C GLY A 117 -0.68 -12.05 13.40
N GLY A 118 0.40 -12.22 14.16
CA GLY A 118 0.35 -12.70 15.54
C GLY A 118 -0.12 -11.69 16.59
N HIS A 119 -0.47 -10.45 16.22
CA HIS A 119 -0.67 -9.33 17.18
C HIS A 119 -1.81 -8.36 16.83
N PRO A 120 -3.03 -8.84 16.51
CA PRO A 120 -4.12 -8.03 15.95
C PRO A 120 -4.46 -6.77 16.76
N GLU A 121 -4.38 -6.81 18.09
CA GLU A 121 -4.65 -5.65 18.94
C GLU A 121 -3.63 -4.52 18.72
N PHE A 122 -2.36 -4.86 18.48
CA PHE A 122 -1.33 -3.89 18.18
C PHE A 122 -1.57 -3.23 16.82
N GLN A 123 -1.88 -4.02 15.78
CA GLN A 123 -2.19 -3.47 14.46
C GLN A 123 -3.41 -2.55 14.51
N GLN A 124 -4.47 -2.93 15.24
CA GLN A 124 -5.65 -2.10 15.39
C GLN A 124 -5.33 -0.78 16.11
N GLN A 125 -4.61 -0.82 17.23
CA GLN A 125 -4.24 0.40 17.95
C GLN A 125 -3.36 1.33 17.10
N LEU A 126 -2.43 0.76 16.32
CA LEU A 126 -1.57 1.53 15.44
C LEU A 126 -2.38 2.16 14.29
N HIS A 127 -3.30 1.40 13.70
CA HIS A 127 -4.25 1.90 12.71
C HIS A 127 -5.07 3.07 13.26
N ASP A 128 -5.64 2.93 14.45
CA ASP A 128 -6.46 3.98 15.07
C ASP A 128 -5.63 5.22 15.40
N ALA A 129 -4.37 5.04 15.81
CA ALA A 129 -3.45 6.14 16.13
C ALA A 129 -3.00 6.96 14.90
N ILE A 130 -3.00 6.36 13.71
CA ILE A 130 -2.63 7.03 12.44
C ILE A 130 -3.86 7.48 11.62
N SER A 131 -5.07 7.34 12.19
CA SER A 131 -6.34 7.60 11.52
C SER A 131 -6.79 9.06 11.65
N ASP A 132 -6.37 9.87 10.68
CA ASP A 132 -7.13 11.02 10.18
C ASP A 132 -7.71 10.64 8.81
N GLU A 133 -8.63 9.68 8.76
CA GLU A 133 -9.15 9.16 7.50
C GLU A 133 -10.12 10.15 6.84
N ALA A 134 -9.70 10.67 5.68
CA ALA A 134 -10.64 11.25 4.74
C ALA A 134 -11.60 10.14 4.25
N PRO A 135 -12.89 10.44 3.99
CA PRO A 135 -13.85 9.44 3.49
C PRO A 135 -13.38 8.70 2.23
N THR A 136 -12.56 9.35 1.40
CA THR A 136 -11.94 8.77 0.20
C THR A 136 -10.91 7.69 0.53
N ASP A 137 -10.12 7.86 1.61
CA ASP A 137 -9.14 6.85 2.04
C ASP A 137 -9.85 5.55 2.42
N ALA A 138 -10.91 5.63 3.23
CA ALA A 138 -11.68 4.47 3.67
C ALA A 138 -12.29 3.71 2.47
N GLN A 139 -12.77 4.45 1.46
CA GLN A 139 -13.26 3.85 0.22
C GLN A 139 -12.15 3.11 -0.54
N TYR A 140 -10.96 3.70 -0.65
CA TYR A 140 -9.83 3.06 -1.32
C TYR A 140 -9.29 1.86 -0.56
N ILE A 141 -9.27 1.89 0.76
CA ILE A 141 -8.90 0.76 1.62
C ILE A 141 -9.83 -0.42 1.37
N ALA A 142 -11.15 -0.21 1.46
CA ALA A 142 -12.14 -1.26 1.20
C ALA A 142 -12.01 -1.83 -0.22
N LEU A 143 -11.77 -0.96 -1.21
CA LEU A 143 -11.57 -1.39 -2.59
C LEU A 143 -10.29 -2.23 -2.77
N LEU A 144 -9.19 -1.89 -2.12
CA LEU A 144 -7.96 -2.68 -2.14
C LEU A 144 -8.19 -4.09 -1.58
N GLU A 145 -8.99 -4.23 -0.52
CA GLU A 145 -9.36 -5.53 0.04
C GLU A 145 -10.18 -6.36 -0.95
N GLU A 146 -11.21 -5.79 -1.57
CA GLU A 146 -12.02 -6.47 -2.60
C GLU A 146 -11.17 -6.89 -3.82
N MET A 147 -10.13 -6.11 -4.13
CA MET A 147 -9.22 -6.33 -5.26
C MET A 147 -8.08 -7.32 -4.97
N THR A 148 -8.02 -7.97 -3.80
CA THR A 148 -6.95 -8.93 -3.45
C THR A 148 -6.70 -9.99 -4.53
N PHE A 149 -7.75 -10.41 -5.26
CA PHE A 149 -7.61 -11.31 -6.41
C PHE A 149 -6.65 -10.76 -7.47
N ALA A 150 -6.75 -9.47 -7.82
CA ALA A 150 -5.95 -8.86 -8.89
C ALA A 150 -4.47 -8.71 -8.54
N PHE A 151 -4.12 -8.74 -7.25
CA PHE A 151 -2.73 -8.69 -6.77
C PHE A 151 -2.12 -10.08 -6.58
N THR A 152 -2.94 -11.14 -6.59
CA THR A 152 -2.50 -12.52 -6.36
C THR A 152 -2.78 -13.40 -7.59
N THR A 153 -3.90 -14.12 -7.63
CA THR A 153 -4.25 -15.05 -8.72
C THR A 153 -4.46 -14.34 -10.05
N GLY A 154 -5.13 -13.19 -10.04
CA GLY A 154 -5.37 -12.33 -11.20
C GLY A 154 -4.15 -11.51 -11.61
N ALA A 155 -3.07 -11.51 -10.84
CA ALA A 155 -1.87 -10.74 -11.17
C ALA A 155 -1.24 -11.16 -12.52
N MET A 156 -1.40 -12.41 -12.92
CA MET A 156 -0.90 -12.90 -14.21
C MET A 156 -1.81 -12.56 -15.39
N ALA A 157 -3.03 -12.11 -15.13
CA ALA A 157 -3.96 -11.69 -16.18
C ALA A 157 -3.71 -10.22 -16.56
N CYS A 158 -3.59 -9.96 -17.86
CA CYS A 158 -3.22 -8.66 -18.44
C CYS A 158 -1.91 -8.13 -17.83
N ARG A 159 -0.76 -8.50 -18.40
CA ARG A 159 0.57 -8.03 -17.98
C ARG A 159 1.04 -6.90 -18.91
N PRO A 160 0.51 -5.67 -18.80
CA PRO A 160 0.98 -4.56 -19.63
C PRO A 160 2.47 -4.26 -19.42
N ASP A 161 3.04 -4.70 -18.29
CA ASP A 161 4.46 -4.63 -17.92
C ASP A 161 5.35 -5.72 -18.56
N LEU A 162 4.77 -6.72 -19.23
CA LEU A 162 5.51 -7.77 -19.97
C LEU A 162 5.19 -7.80 -21.47
N GLU A 163 4.32 -6.91 -21.95
CA GLU A 163 3.92 -6.83 -23.36
C GLU A 163 4.84 -5.94 -24.21
N GLU A 164 6.10 -5.75 -23.79
CA GLU A 164 7.18 -5.15 -24.61
C GLU A 164 7.89 -6.16 -25.51
#